data_AF-A0A7W0MHP0-F1
#
_entry.id   AF-A0A7W0MHP0-F1
#
_cell.length_a   1.000
_cell.length_b   1.000
_cell.length_c   1.000
_cell.angle_alpha   90.00
_cell.angle_beta   90.00
_cell.angle_gamma   90.00
#
_symmetry.space_group_name_H-M   'P 1'
#
loop_
_entity.id
_entity.type
_entity.pdbx_description
1 polymer ?
#
loop_
_entity_poly.entity_id
_entity_poly.type
_entity_poly.pdbx_seq_one_letter_code
_entity_poly.pdbx_strand_id
1 'polypeptide(L)'
;MRKAWSPLITLMSLLLTPHIGCAQSVPSSPVAEGVKSVEQRLRKVEGQVLASADMPAVRLTFDKAFKYVGGQSFILYDVASAEQHFFVDADAQGRVKRFYWVQFEGYLPSNTHAYDYKADKTVNIGGLDFIADAYARNIKTSSGRPDSDGNRARAFLESKGYRMESDDAVRQRLVHLVDKAKRNELMVIYTEDLSSTGLTAADLAAGGRAAARLDEITKALLDRALKNMKLER
;
A
#
# COMPACT_ATOMS: atom_id res chain seq x y z
N MET A 1 10.29 39.97 -46.66
CA MET A 1 11.25 40.96 -47.21
C MET A 1 12.45 41.01 -46.28
N ARG A 2 13.64 40.54 -46.73
CA ARG A 2 14.93 41.29 -46.83
C ARG A 2 15.33 42.00 -45.52
N LYS A 3 16.49 41.82 -44.88
CA LYS A 3 17.91 41.62 -45.28
C LYS A 3 18.67 41.33 -43.95
N ALA A 4 19.51 40.30 -43.81
CA ALA A 4 20.94 40.24 -44.13
C ALA A 4 21.77 41.48 -43.69
N TRP A 5 22.71 41.28 -42.77
CA TRP A 5 24.04 41.92 -42.76
C TRP A 5 25.03 41.14 -41.86
N SER A 6 26.04 40.54 -42.51
CA SER A 6 27.40 40.37 -41.97
C SER A 6 28.28 41.45 -42.63
N PRO A 7 29.40 41.85 -42.03
CA PRO A 7 30.70 41.18 -42.28
C PRO A 7 31.59 41.21 -41.00
N LEU A 8 32.88 40.85 -40.90
CA LEU A 8 33.98 40.66 -41.82
C LEU A 8 35.08 39.85 -41.09
N ILE A 9 35.53 38.78 -41.74
CA ILE A 9 36.82 38.08 -41.78
C ILE A 9 38.00 38.67 -40.96
N THR A 10 38.70 37.83 -40.19
CA THR A 10 40.18 37.76 -40.19
C THR A 10 40.63 36.33 -39.96
N LEU A 11 41.30 35.78 -40.98
CA LEU A 11 42.03 34.53 -40.98
C LEU A 11 43.43 34.80 -40.44
N MET A 12 43.89 34.04 -39.44
CA MET A 12 45.32 33.93 -39.16
C MET A 12 45.65 32.46 -38.95
N SER A 13 46.18 31.85 -40.01
CA SER A 13 46.80 30.53 -39.99
C SER A 13 48.14 30.63 -39.25
N LEU A 14 48.32 29.83 -38.20
CA LEU A 14 49.64 29.54 -37.65
C LEU A 14 49.88 28.03 -37.67
N LEU A 15 51.10 27.69 -38.09
CA LEU A 15 51.59 26.37 -38.45
C LEU A 15 51.70 25.40 -37.27
N LEU A 16 51.52 24.11 -37.62
CA LEU A 16 51.78 22.92 -36.81
C LEU A 16 53.21 22.88 -36.25
N THR A 17 53.32 22.46 -34.99
CA THR A 17 54.44 21.65 -34.47
C THR A 17 53.85 20.42 -33.77
N PRO A 18 54.38 19.19 -34.01
CA PRO A 18 53.87 18.00 -33.36
C PRO A 18 54.62 17.76 -32.05
N HIS A 19 53.93 17.90 -30.92
CA HIS A 19 54.39 17.28 -29.68
C HIS A 19 53.65 15.97 -29.48
N ILE A 20 54.41 14.89 -29.65
CA ILE A 20 54.09 13.55 -29.14
C ILE A 20 53.99 13.68 -27.62
N GLY A 21 52.78 13.61 -27.10
CA GLY A 21 52.49 13.60 -25.67
C GLY A 21 51.42 12.56 -25.40
N CYS A 22 51.76 11.55 -24.59
CA CYS A 22 50.95 10.39 -24.26
C CYS A 22 49.48 10.71 -24.01
N ALA A 23 48.60 10.09 -24.82
CA ALA A 23 47.18 9.98 -24.48
C ALA A 23 47.05 9.15 -23.20
N GLN A 24 46.81 9.80 -22.07
CA GLN A 24 46.26 9.12 -20.90
C GLN A 24 44.82 8.76 -21.24
N SER A 25 44.56 7.47 -21.41
CA SER A 25 43.21 6.94 -21.46
C SER A 25 42.51 7.29 -20.15
N VAL A 26 41.59 8.24 -20.20
CA VAL A 26 40.62 8.46 -19.13
C VAL A 26 39.82 7.15 -19.03
N PRO A 27 39.81 6.45 -17.88
CA PRO A 27 38.92 5.31 -17.74
C PRO A 27 37.50 5.84 -17.86
N SER A 28 36.80 5.42 -18.91
CA SER A 28 35.37 5.58 -19.05
C SER A 28 34.73 4.99 -17.80
N SER A 29 34.20 5.86 -16.94
CA SER A 29 33.34 5.44 -15.84
C SER A 29 32.26 4.52 -16.40
N PRO A 30 32.05 3.32 -15.83
CA PRO A 30 30.92 2.50 -16.23
C PRO A 30 29.65 3.25 -15.82
N VAL A 31 29.00 3.85 -16.81
CA VAL A 31 27.62 4.29 -16.74
C VAL A 31 26.76 3.04 -16.58
N ALA A 32 25.93 3.06 -15.54
CA ALA A 32 24.72 2.27 -15.38
C ALA A 32 24.89 0.74 -15.48
N GLU A 33 25.31 0.10 -14.39
CA GLU A 33 24.87 -1.25 -14.10
C GLU A 33 23.51 -1.20 -13.39
N GLY A 34 22.55 -1.92 -13.95
CA GLY A 34 21.14 -1.71 -13.73
C GLY A 34 20.71 -1.93 -12.28
N VAL A 35 19.86 -1.02 -11.81
CA VAL A 35 18.84 -1.36 -10.84
C VAL A 35 17.86 -2.29 -11.56
N LYS A 36 18.21 -3.58 -11.63
CA LYS A 36 17.20 -4.62 -11.84
C LYS A 36 16.19 -4.42 -10.71
N SER A 37 14.93 -4.19 -11.08
CA SER A 37 13.84 -4.31 -10.13
C SER A 37 13.99 -5.67 -9.46
N VAL A 38 14.38 -5.69 -8.19
CA VAL A 38 14.19 -6.88 -7.38
C VAL A 38 12.67 -7.00 -7.31
N GLU A 39 12.09 -7.83 -8.17
CA GLU A 39 10.73 -8.27 -7.92
C GLU A 39 10.78 -8.93 -6.54
N GLN A 40 10.30 -8.20 -5.54
CA GLN A 40 10.18 -8.73 -4.20
C GLN A 40 9.23 -9.91 -4.30
N ARG A 41 9.77 -11.09 -4.00
CA ARG A 41 8.95 -12.28 -3.89
C ARG A 41 7.94 -12.03 -2.77
N LEU A 42 6.66 -12.02 -3.13
CA LEU A 42 5.58 -11.93 -2.18
C LEU A 42 5.68 -13.06 -1.14
N ARG A 43 5.24 -12.76 0.08
CA ARG A 43 5.05 -13.70 1.17
C ARG A 43 4.12 -14.83 0.73
N LYS A 44 4.36 -15.98 1.35
CA LYS A 44 3.78 -17.24 0.90
C LYS A 44 2.32 -17.32 1.31
N VAL A 45 1.46 -17.66 0.35
CA VAL A 45 0.04 -17.95 0.61
C VAL A 45 -0.30 -19.36 0.17
N GLU A 46 -0.94 -20.13 1.06
CA GLU A 46 -1.47 -21.46 0.79
C GLU A 46 -2.92 -21.54 1.30
N GLY A 47 -3.88 -21.55 0.38
CA GLY A 47 -5.30 -21.56 0.72
C GLY A 47 -5.71 -20.30 1.50
N GLN A 48 -6.06 -20.47 2.78
CA GLN A 48 -6.48 -19.40 3.69
C GLN A 48 -5.35 -18.93 4.61
N VAL A 49 -4.12 -19.34 4.33
CA VAL A 49 -2.97 -19.07 5.19
C VAL A 49 -2.01 -18.14 4.48
N LEU A 50 -1.70 -17.01 5.11
CA LEU A 50 -0.60 -16.13 4.76
C LEU A 50 0.52 -16.29 5.78
N ALA A 51 1.72 -16.66 5.31
CA ALA A 51 2.89 -16.86 6.15
C ALA A 51 3.98 -15.83 5.84
N SER A 52 4.42 -15.13 6.88
CA SER A 52 5.54 -14.20 6.88
C SER A 52 6.67 -14.78 7.74
N ALA A 53 7.86 -14.88 7.19
CA ALA A 53 9.03 -15.39 7.92
C ALA A 53 9.73 -14.28 8.73
N ASP A 54 9.52 -13.01 8.38
CA ASP A 54 10.19 -11.86 8.96
C ASP A 54 9.35 -10.58 8.85
N MET A 55 9.70 -9.60 9.70
CA MET A 55 9.15 -8.23 9.67
C MET A 55 7.62 -8.11 9.53
N PRO A 56 6.80 -8.63 10.46
CA PRO A 56 7.14 -9.58 11.53
C PRO A 56 6.97 -11.05 11.06
N ALA A 57 7.61 -11.98 11.77
CA ALA A 57 7.32 -13.41 11.60
C ALA A 57 5.93 -13.70 12.17
N VAL A 58 4.99 -14.06 11.29
CA VAL A 58 3.59 -14.33 11.64
C VAL A 58 2.95 -15.32 10.67
N ARG A 59 1.92 -16.02 11.16
CA ARG A 59 1.00 -16.83 10.38
C ARG A 59 -0.42 -16.31 10.57
N LEU A 60 -1.03 -15.80 9.50
CA LEU A 60 -2.42 -15.40 9.49
C LEU A 60 -3.26 -16.48 8.82
N THR A 61 -4.31 -16.95 9.50
CA THR A 61 -5.27 -17.91 8.96
C THR A 61 -6.66 -17.28 8.91
N PHE A 62 -7.29 -17.27 7.75
CA PHE A 62 -8.61 -16.68 7.53
C PHE A 62 -9.71 -17.74 7.51
N ASP A 63 -10.93 -17.35 7.87
CA ASP A 63 -12.10 -18.23 7.73
C ASP A 63 -12.27 -18.68 6.26
N LYS A 64 -12.82 -19.89 6.07
CA LYS A 64 -13.00 -20.52 4.75
C LYS A 64 -13.87 -19.72 3.79
N ALA A 65 -14.72 -18.82 4.29
CA ALA A 65 -15.52 -17.91 3.47
C ALA A 65 -14.63 -16.95 2.67
N PHE A 66 -13.45 -16.59 3.19
CA PHE A 66 -12.54 -15.68 2.53
C PHE A 66 -11.59 -16.42 1.58
N LYS A 67 -11.69 -16.12 0.28
CA LYS A 67 -10.84 -16.68 -0.76
C LYS A 67 -9.67 -15.75 -1.03
N TYR A 68 -8.46 -16.29 -1.11
CA TYR A 68 -7.31 -15.52 -1.55
C TYR A 68 -7.45 -15.17 -3.03
N VAL A 69 -7.36 -13.88 -3.36
CA VAL A 69 -7.52 -13.38 -4.75
C VAL A 69 -6.22 -12.81 -5.32
N GLY A 70 -5.14 -12.88 -4.55
CA GLY A 70 -3.79 -12.51 -4.95
C GLY A 70 -3.17 -11.42 -4.08
N GLY A 71 -1.97 -11.02 -4.46
CA GLY A 71 -1.21 -9.95 -3.83
C GLY A 71 -0.38 -9.16 -4.82
N GLN A 72 0.21 -8.07 -4.35
CA GLN A 72 1.04 -7.16 -5.12
C GLN A 72 2.13 -6.54 -4.24
N SER A 73 3.24 -6.13 -4.84
CA SER A 73 4.27 -5.32 -4.18
C SER A 73 4.58 -4.10 -5.05
N PHE A 74 4.86 -2.97 -4.40
CA PHE A 74 5.19 -1.71 -5.05
C PHE A 74 5.94 -0.79 -4.09
N ILE A 75 6.59 0.23 -4.67
CA ILE A 75 7.15 1.33 -3.89
C ILE A 75 6.05 2.38 -3.67
N LEU A 76 5.73 2.65 -2.41
CA LEU A 76 4.76 3.65 -1.98
C LEU A 76 5.47 5.01 -1.83
N TYR A 77 5.02 5.99 -2.64
CA TYR A 77 5.51 7.37 -2.64
C TYR A 77 7.04 7.52 -2.69
N ASP A 78 7.75 6.59 -3.34
CA ASP A 78 9.22 6.54 -3.44
C ASP A 78 9.96 6.43 -2.09
N VAL A 79 9.27 6.14 -0.98
CA VAL A 79 9.86 6.13 0.38
C VAL A 79 9.71 4.80 1.12
N ALA A 80 8.74 3.97 0.76
CA ALA A 80 8.48 2.71 1.44
C ALA A 80 8.21 1.57 0.46
N SER A 81 8.62 0.37 0.84
CA SER A 81 8.27 -0.87 0.17
C SER A 81 6.96 -1.38 0.75
N ALA A 82 5.91 -1.52 -0.05
CA ALA A 82 4.61 -2.01 0.38
C ALA A 82 4.26 -3.31 -0.34
N GLU A 83 3.74 -4.27 0.42
CA GLU A 83 3.28 -5.56 -0.06
C GLU A 83 1.86 -5.80 0.45
N GLN A 84 0.93 -6.13 -0.44
CA GLN A 84 -0.49 -6.31 -0.12
C GLN A 84 -0.98 -7.71 -0.48
N HIS A 85 -1.86 -8.27 0.35
CA HIS A 85 -2.57 -9.53 0.11
C HIS A 85 -4.06 -9.38 0.39
N PHE A 86 -4.89 -10.03 -0.43
CA PHE A 86 -6.34 -9.88 -0.37
C PHE A 86 -7.06 -11.22 -0.18
N PHE A 87 -7.91 -11.28 0.84
CA PHE A 87 -8.80 -12.40 1.14
C PHE A 87 -10.24 -11.91 1.13
N VAL A 88 -11.06 -12.42 0.20
CA VAL A 88 -12.35 -11.83 -0.18
C VAL A 88 -13.49 -12.82 0.05
N ASP A 89 -14.58 -12.35 0.66
CA ASP A 89 -15.90 -13.01 0.69
C ASP A 89 -16.83 -12.23 -0.26
N ALA A 90 -17.11 -12.84 -1.41
CA ALA A 90 -17.87 -12.25 -2.50
C ALA A 90 -18.87 -13.24 -3.08
N ASP A 91 -19.90 -12.71 -3.74
CA ASP A 91 -20.81 -13.52 -4.52
C ASP A 91 -20.20 -14.04 -5.84
N ALA A 92 -20.99 -14.78 -6.62
CA ALA A 92 -20.57 -15.34 -7.90
C ALA A 92 -20.27 -14.28 -8.98
N GLN A 93 -20.71 -13.04 -8.78
CA GLN A 93 -20.51 -11.89 -9.68
C GLN A 93 -19.35 -11.00 -9.21
N GLY A 94 -18.57 -11.41 -8.21
CA GLY A 94 -17.44 -10.65 -7.67
C GLY A 94 -17.86 -9.47 -6.80
N ARG A 95 -19.11 -9.48 -6.29
CA ARG A 95 -19.60 -8.45 -5.37
C ARG A 95 -19.10 -8.74 -3.97
N VAL A 96 -18.17 -7.93 -3.51
CA VAL A 96 -17.51 -8.10 -2.22
C VAL A 96 -18.43 -7.61 -1.12
N LYS A 97 -18.80 -8.53 -0.23
CA LYS A 97 -19.52 -8.22 1.02
C LYS A 97 -18.54 -7.79 2.09
N ARG A 98 -17.39 -8.45 2.13
CA ARG A 98 -16.32 -8.18 3.10
C ARG A 98 -15.00 -8.75 2.64
N PHE A 99 -13.90 -8.14 3.08
CA PHE A 99 -12.58 -8.63 2.75
C PHE A 99 -11.54 -8.24 3.80
N TYR A 100 -10.46 -9.00 3.85
CA TYR A 100 -9.20 -8.61 4.48
C TYR A 100 -8.22 -8.14 3.42
N TRP A 101 -7.59 -7.02 3.70
CA TRP A 101 -6.38 -6.54 3.07
C TRP A 101 -5.28 -6.58 4.14
N VAL A 102 -4.28 -7.43 3.93
CA VAL A 102 -3.08 -7.48 4.78
C VAL A 102 -1.96 -6.73 4.06
N GLN A 103 -1.28 -5.83 4.75
CA GLN A 103 -0.13 -5.11 4.20
C GLN A 103 1.09 -5.28 5.09
N PHE A 104 2.22 -5.58 4.47
CA PHE A 104 3.54 -5.42 5.06
C PHE A 104 4.18 -4.21 4.41
N GLU A 105 4.59 -3.24 5.22
CA GLU A 105 5.22 -2.03 4.72
C GLU A 105 6.49 -1.72 5.51
N GLY A 106 7.53 -1.26 4.82
CA GLY A 106 8.78 -0.83 5.45
C GLY A 106 9.43 0.32 4.71
N TYR A 107 9.89 1.33 5.44
CA TYR A 107 10.63 2.45 4.85
C TYR A 107 11.94 1.99 4.22
N LEU A 108 12.20 2.47 3.00
CA LEU A 108 13.42 2.17 2.25
C LEU A 108 14.69 2.61 3.01
N PRO A 109 15.82 1.90 2.86
CA PRO A 109 17.09 2.27 3.49
C PRO A 109 17.59 3.67 3.11
N SER A 110 17.11 4.24 2.00
CA SER A 110 17.48 5.57 1.49
C SER A 110 16.93 6.74 2.33
N ASN A 111 16.06 6.48 3.31
CA ASN A 111 15.53 7.51 4.21
C ASN A 111 15.56 7.05 5.67
N THR A 112 15.30 7.99 6.58
CA THR A 112 15.31 7.79 8.04
C THR A 112 13.93 7.98 8.68
N HIS A 113 12.85 7.84 7.89
CA HIS A 113 11.50 8.03 8.41
C HIS A 113 11.11 6.93 9.39
N ALA A 114 10.12 7.25 10.23
CA ALA A 114 9.51 6.34 11.17
C ALA A 114 8.01 6.65 11.24
N TYR A 115 7.19 5.62 11.47
CA TYR A 115 5.75 5.78 11.65
C TYR A 115 5.45 6.40 13.02
N ASP A 116 4.53 7.36 13.04
CA ASP A 116 4.08 8.03 14.25
C ASP A 116 2.55 8.02 14.33
N TYR A 117 2.02 6.87 14.75
CA TYR A 117 0.59 6.69 14.97
C TYR A 117 0.21 7.06 16.41
N LYS A 118 -0.93 7.74 16.57
CA LYS A 118 -1.61 7.84 17.85
C LYS A 118 -2.26 6.50 18.18
N ALA A 119 -2.01 6.00 19.38
CA ALA A 119 -2.51 4.71 19.86
C ALA A 119 -3.68 4.88 20.83
N ASP A 120 -4.76 5.53 20.38
CA ASP A 120 -5.92 5.83 21.24
C ASP A 120 -6.66 4.56 21.69
N LYS A 121 -6.63 3.53 20.85
CA LYS A 121 -7.17 2.20 21.13
C LYS A 121 -6.20 1.15 20.65
N THR A 122 -5.95 0.14 21.48
CA THR A 122 -5.15 -1.02 21.12
C THR A 122 -5.91 -2.32 21.33
N VAL A 123 -5.52 -3.36 20.59
CA VAL A 123 -5.99 -4.73 20.76
C VAL A 123 -4.81 -5.69 20.62
N ASN A 124 -4.73 -6.68 21.49
CA ASN A 124 -3.73 -7.73 21.38
C ASN A 124 -4.28 -8.89 20.54
N ILE A 125 -3.55 -9.28 19.50
CA ILE A 125 -3.91 -10.39 18.62
C ILE A 125 -2.67 -11.27 18.45
N GLY A 126 -2.74 -12.53 18.87
CA GLY A 126 -1.62 -13.46 18.74
C GLY A 126 -0.33 -13.00 19.45
N GLY A 127 -0.45 -12.21 20.52
CA GLY A 127 0.70 -11.65 21.24
C GLY A 127 1.35 -10.43 20.59
N LEU A 128 0.70 -9.82 19.58
CA LEU A 128 1.09 -8.54 19.00
C LEU A 128 0.06 -7.47 19.35
N ASP A 129 0.54 -6.29 19.74
CA ASP A 129 -0.33 -5.12 19.97
C ASP A 129 -0.58 -4.40 18.65
N PHE A 130 -1.86 -4.21 18.34
CA PHE A 130 -2.33 -3.45 17.19
C PHE A 130 -3.00 -2.18 17.64
N ILE A 131 -2.64 -1.06 17.02
CA ILE A 131 -3.41 0.18 17.05
C ILE A 131 -4.68 -0.04 16.23
N ALA A 132 -5.84 0.24 16.80
CA ALA A 132 -7.13 -0.07 16.21
C ALA A 132 -7.95 1.19 15.96
N ASP A 133 -8.23 1.49 14.69
CA ASP A 133 -9.13 2.56 14.28
C ASP A 133 -10.20 2.05 13.32
N ALA A 134 -11.38 2.64 13.36
CA ALA A 134 -12.48 2.23 12.51
C ALA A 134 -13.31 3.43 12.07
N TYR A 135 -13.79 3.37 10.83
CA TYR A 135 -14.53 4.47 10.22
C TYR A 135 -15.38 3.97 9.05
N ALA A 136 -16.50 4.66 8.83
CA ALA A 136 -17.30 4.50 7.63
C ALA A 136 -16.76 5.41 6.52
N ARG A 137 -16.81 4.95 5.26
CA ARG A 137 -16.39 5.75 4.10
C ARG A 137 -17.18 5.37 2.86
N ASN A 138 -17.39 6.37 2.01
CA ASN A 138 -17.78 6.12 0.63
C ASN A 138 -16.52 5.95 -0.23
N ILE A 139 -16.40 4.82 -0.92
CA ILE A 139 -15.18 4.39 -1.60
C ILE A 139 -14.88 5.27 -2.82
N LYS A 140 -15.91 5.75 -3.53
CA LYS A 140 -15.74 6.60 -4.72
C LYS A 140 -15.34 8.02 -4.36
N THR A 141 -15.98 8.61 -3.34
CA THR A 141 -15.74 10.02 -2.98
C THR A 141 -14.55 10.19 -2.03
N SER A 142 -14.09 9.12 -1.37
CA SER A 142 -12.97 9.15 -0.42
C SER A 142 -11.67 8.61 -1.01
N SER A 143 -11.43 8.76 -2.31
CA SER A 143 -10.32 8.11 -3.02
C SER A 143 -8.92 8.55 -2.58
N GLY A 144 -8.76 9.56 -1.72
CA GLY A 144 -7.45 10.00 -1.24
C GLY A 144 -6.50 10.40 -2.38
N ARG A 145 -5.19 10.33 -2.15
CA ARG A 145 -4.19 10.57 -3.19
C ARG A 145 -4.27 9.48 -4.28
N PRO A 146 -4.17 9.82 -5.58
CA PRO A 146 -4.25 8.84 -6.67
C PRO A 146 -3.30 7.65 -6.54
N ASP A 147 -2.09 7.90 -6.02
CA ASP A 147 -0.99 6.95 -5.83
C ASP A 147 -1.01 6.22 -4.48
N SER A 148 -2.05 6.43 -3.66
CA SER A 148 -2.19 5.78 -2.35
C SER A 148 -2.28 4.26 -2.43
N ASP A 149 -1.83 3.63 -1.35
CA ASP A 149 -2.00 2.21 -1.07
C ASP A 149 -3.46 1.75 -1.21
N GLY A 150 -4.42 2.55 -0.75
CA GLY A 150 -5.86 2.27 -0.87
C GLY A 150 -6.37 2.31 -2.32
N ASN A 151 -5.86 3.22 -3.15
CA ASN A 151 -6.20 3.22 -4.58
C ASN A 151 -5.57 2.05 -5.32
N ARG A 152 -4.32 1.71 -4.99
CA ARG A 152 -3.65 0.52 -5.55
C ARG A 152 -4.37 -0.78 -5.15
N ALA A 153 -4.83 -0.88 -3.90
CA ALA A 153 -5.62 -2.00 -3.41
C ALA A 153 -6.94 -2.13 -4.19
N ARG A 154 -7.66 -1.02 -4.37
CA ARG A 154 -8.91 -1.00 -5.13
C ARG A 154 -8.70 -1.37 -6.59
N ALA A 155 -7.72 -0.77 -7.27
CA ALA A 155 -7.40 -1.09 -8.65
C ALA A 155 -7.00 -2.56 -8.83
N PHE A 156 -6.25 -3.12 -7.88
CA PHE A 156 -5.91 -4.55 -7.89
C PHE A 156 -7.15 -5.43 -7.79
N LEU A 157 -8.03 -5.19 -6.81
CA LEU A 157 -9.28 -5.94 -6.67
C LEU A 157 -10.16 -5.84 -7.93
N GLU A 158 -10.32 -4.63 -8.47
CA GLU A 158 -11.08 -4.39 -9.70
C GLU A 158 -10.48 -5.15 -10.89
N SER A 159 -9.15 -5.19 -11.02
CA SER A 159 -8.45 -5.97 -12.07
C SER A 159 -8.67 -7.48 -11.97
N LYS A 160 -9.06 -7.97 -10.78
CA LYS A 160 -9.42 -9.37 -10.51
C LYS A 160 -10.93 -9.63 -10.64
N GLY A 161 -11.71 -8.62 -11.05
CA GLY A 161 -13.17 -8.71 -11.19
C GLY A 161 -13.94 -8.49 -9.89
N TYR A 162 -13.28 -8.01 -8.82
CA TYR A 162 -13.92 -7.78 -7.53
C TYR A 162 -14.23 -6.29 -7.30
N ARG A 163 -15.44 -6.01 -6.82
CA ARG A 163 -15.90 -4.67 -6.42
C ARG A 163 -16.84 -4.78 -5.24
N MET A 164 -16.78 -3.81 -4.32
CA MET A 164 -17.69 -3.75 -3.18
C MET A 164 -19.15 -3.74 -3.63
N GLU A 165 -20.03 -4.41 -2.87
CA GLU A 165 -21.47 -4.49 -3.16
C GLU A 165 -22.14 -3.10 -3.21
N SER A 166 -21.66 -2.15 -2.44
CA SER A 166 -22.02 -0.75 -2.55
C SER A 166 -20.79 0.13 -2.48
N ASP A 167 -20.99 1.43 -2.74
CA ASP A 167 -19.92 2.41 -2.56
C ASP A 167 -19.69 2.72 -1.08
N ASP A 168 -20.57 2.30 -0.17
CA ASP A 168 -20.53 2.62 1.25
C ASP A 168 -20.05 1.42 2.07
N ALA A 169 -18.96 1.61 2.81
CA ALA A 169 -18.34 0.56 3.59
C ALA A 169 -17.92 1.06 4.98
N VAL A 170 -17.81 0.13 5.91
CA VAL A 170 -17.15 0.35 7.20
C VAL A 170 -15.84 -0.43 7.23
N ARG A 171 -14.80 0.20 7.75
CA ARG A 171 -13.44 -0.35 7.79
C ARG A 171 -12.93 -0.37 9.22
N GLN A 172 -12.33 -1.49 9.60
CA GLN A 172 -11.46 -1.65 10.75
C GLN A 172 -10.02 -1.72 10.25
N ARG A 173 -9.18 -0.78 10.66
CA ARG A 173 -7.73 -0.82 10.45
C ARG A 173 -7.04 -1.23 11.74
N LEU A 174 -6.11 -2.16 11.61
CA LEU A 174 -5.28 -2.67 12.70
C LEU A 174 -3.83 -2.48 12.25
N VAL A 175 -3.03 -1.72 13.00
CA VAL A 175 -1.63 -1.45 12.67
C VAL A 175 -0.72 -1.95 13.79
N HIS A 176 0.20 -2.85 13.45
CA HIS A 176 1.26 -3.29 14.35
C HIS A 176 2.60 -2.73 13.88
N LEU A 177 3.28 -1.99 14.75
CA LEU A 177 4.66 -1.53 14.51
C LEU A 177 5.63 -2.62 14.99
N VAL A 178 6.44 -3.13 14.07
CA VAL A 178 7.24 -4.36 14.26
C VAL A 178 8.30 -4.22 15.34
N ASP A 179 8.89 -3.04 15.48
CA ASP A 179 9.97 -2.77 16.42
C ASP A 179 9.94 -1.34 16.96
N LYS A 180 10.86 -1.04 17.88
CA LYS A 180 11.02 0.29 18.49
C LYS A 180 11.49 1.36 17.49
N ALA A 181 12.11 0.97 16.38
CA ALA A 181 12.50 1.92 15.33
C ALA A 181 11.28 2.38 14.52
N LYS A 182 10.15 1.64 14.59
CA LYS A 182 8.87 1.98 13.94
C LYS A 182 9.06 2.22 12.44
N ARG A 183 9.91 1.42 11.81
CA ARG A 183 10.21 1.52 10.38
C ARG A 183 9.47 0.51 9.51
N ASN A 184 8.92 -0.52 10.14
CA ASN A 184 8.16 -1.57 9.50
C ASN A 184 6.82 -1.71 10.21
N GLU A 185 5.78 -1.99 9.43
CA GLU A 185 4.44 -2.24 9.93
C GLU A 185 3.81 -3.47 9.28
N LEU A 186 2.95 -4.11 10.07
CA LEU A 186 1.94 -5.04 9.61
C LEU A 186 0.59 -4.35 9.78
N MET A 187 -0.11 -4.11 8.68
CA MET A 187 -1.51 -3.70 8.70
C MET A 187 -2.43 -4.87 8.38
N VAL A 188 -3.52 -4.98 9.13
CA VAL A 188 -4.68 -5.79 8.79
C VAL A 188 -5.88 -4.87 8.67
N ILE A 189 -6.41 -4.74 7.46
CA ILE A 189 -7.56 -3.91 7.14
C ILE A 189 -8.73 -4.83 6.81
N TYR A 190 -9.74 -4.83 7.67
CA TYR A 190 -10.99 -5.54 7.45
C TYR A 190 -12.07 -4.54 7.01
N THR A 191 -12.72 -4.80 5.90
CA THR A 191 -13.77 -3.92 5.36
C THR A 191 -15.05 -4.72 5.12
N GLU A 192 -16.19 -4.16 5.53
CA GLU A 192 -17.52 -4.70 5.24
C GLU A 192 -18.36 -3.67 4.48
N ASP A 193 -19.17 -4.17 3.56
CA ASP A 193 -20.19 -3.40 2.85
C ASP A 193 -21.33 -2.99 3.80
N LEU A 194 -21.90 -1.80 3.59
CA LEU A 194 -23.00 -1.29 4.42
C LEU A 194 -24.40 -1.56 3.86
N SER A 195 -24.56 -2.03 2.62
CA SER A 195 -25.86 -2.11 1.95
C SER A 195 -26.90 -2.93 2.72
N SER A 196 -26.48 -4.03 3.36
CA SER A 196 -27.38 -4.89 4.14
C SER A 196 -27.94 -4.22 5.39
N THR A 197 -27.36 -3.10 5.81
CA THR A 197 -27.83 -2.33 6.98
C THR A 197 -28.82 -1.24 6.61
N GLY A 198 -28.99 -0.93 5.32
CA GLY A 198 -29.76 0.23 4.85
C GLY A 198 -29.15 1.58 5.28
N LEU A 199 -27.86 1.60 5.60
CA LEU A 199 -27.10 2.79 5.97
C LEU A 199 -26.05 3.10 4.91
N THR A 200 -25.69 4.37 4.79
CA THR A 200 -24.55 4.87 4.02
C THR A 200 -23.43 5.32 4.95
N ALA A 201 -22.24 5.61 4.41
CA ALA A 201 -21.18 6.22 5.21
C ALA A 201 -21.58 7.63 5.69
N ALA A 202 -22.38 8.36 4.90
CA ALA A 202 -22.89 9.68 5.27
C ALA A 202 -23.87 9.61 6.45
N ASP A 203 -24.69 8.55 6.54
CA ASP A 203 -25.60 8.36 7.67
C ASP A 203 -24.86 8.19 9.00
N LEU A 204 -23.65 7.60 8.95
CA LEU A 204 -22.79 7.31 10.10
C LEU A 204 -21.79 8.43 10.42
N ALA A 205 -21.62 9.40 9.52
CA ALA A 205 -20.76 10.55 9.73
C ALA A 205 -21.34 11.48 10.82
N ALA A 206 -20.51 12.39 11.34
CA ALA A 206 -20.95 13.38 12.32
C ALA A 206 -22.13 14.21 11.77
N GLY A 207 -23.23 14.27 12.53
CA GLY A 207 -24.48 14.94 12.11
C GLY A 207 -25.37 14.11 11.17
N GLY A 208 -24.94 12.91 10.76
CA GLY A 208 -25.77 11.96 10.01
C GLY A 208 -26.90 11.39 10.85
N ARG A 209 -27.97 10.92 10.19
CA ARG A 209 -29.18 10.39 10.88
C ARG A 209 -28.92 9.18 11.79
N ALA A 210 -27.79 8.52 11.62
CA ALA A 210 -27.37 7.34 12.36
C ALA A 210 -26.00 7.51 13.02
N ALA A 211 -25.50 8.74 13.20
CA ALA A 211 -24.18 9.02 13.77
C ALA A 211 -23.95 8.32 15.12
N ALA A 212 -24.97 8.29 15.98
CA ALA A 212 -24.92 7.64 17.29
C ALA A 212 -24.72 6.11 17.24
N ARG A 213 -24.90 5.49 16.06
CA ARG A 213 -24.72 4.03 15.86
C ARG A 213 -23.30 3.65 15.44
N LEU A 214 -22.44 4.62 15.12
CA LEU A 214 -21.09 4.35 14.60
C LEU A 214 -20.26 3.52 15.59
N ASP A 215 -20.31 3.84 16.89
CA ASP A 215 -19.55 3.13 17.92
C ASP A 215 -19.97 1.67 18.05
N GLU A 216 -21.28 1.41 18.04
CA GLU A 216 -21.83 0.05 18.05
C GLU A 216 -21.40 -0.74 16.81
N ILE A 217 -21.55 -0.14 15.63
CA ILE A 217 -21.22 -0.78 14.34
C ILE A 217 -19.73 -1.10 14.25
N THR A 218 -18.85 -0.17 14.63
CA THR A 218 -17.40 -0.35 14.58
C THR A 218 -16.90 -1.33 15.64
N LYS A 219 -17.52 -1.36 16.83
CA LYS A 219 -17.24 -2.41 17.83
C LYS A 219 -17.58 -3.80 17.29
N ALA A 220 -18.78 -3.95 16.74
CA ALA A 220 -19.20 -5.22 16.16
C ALA A 220 -18.34 -5.62 14.93
N LEU A 221 -17.85 -4.63 14.17
CA LEU A 221 -16.93 -4.85 13.07
C LEU A 221 -15.59 -5.42 13.55
N LEU A 222 -15.01 -4.86 14.62
CA LEU A 222 -13.79 -5.39 15.24
C LEU A 222 -14.00 -6.84 15.68
N ASP A 223 -15.10 -7.13 16.38
CA ASP A 223 -15.40 -8.49 16.83
C ASP A 223 -15.46 -9.48 15.66
N ARG A 224 -16.07 -9.09 14.53
CA ARG A 224 -16.09 -9.91 13.31
C ARG A 224 -14.72 -10.03 12.66
N ALA A 225 -13.92 -8.96 12.66
CA ALA A 225 -12.54 -8.98 12.15
C ALA A 225 -11.66 -9.97 12.93
N LEU A 226 -11.82 -10.05 14.26
CA LEU A 226 -11.08 -10.96 15.12
C LEU A 226 -11.61 -12.39 15.06
N LYS A 227 -12.94 -12.56 14.91
CA LYS A 227 -13.55 -13.90 14.83
C LYS A 227 -13.13 -14.67 13.58
N ASN A 228 -12.98 -13.99 12.45
CA ASN A 228 -12.73 -14.63 11.15
C ASN A 228 -11.24 -14.67 10.75
N MET A 229 -10.35 -14.30 11.67
CA MET A 229 -8.90 -14.32 11.46
C MET A 229 -8.19 -14.80 12.72
N LYS A 230 -7.30 -15.79 12.57
CA LYS A 230 -6.35 -16.18 13.60
C LYS A 230 -4.97 -15.66 13.23
N LEU A 231 -4.25 -15.07 14.19
CA LEU A 231 -2.85 -14.67 14.05
C LEU A 231 -1.99 -15.44 15.06
N GLU A 232 -0.90 -16.01 14.58
CA GLU A 232 0.09 -16.75 15.36
C GLU A 232 1.51 -16.24 15.05
N ARG A 233 2.44 -16.42 15.98
CA ARG A 233 3.87 -16.08 15.84
C ARG A 233 4.72 -17.35 15.75
#